data_AF-A0A848AS47-F1
#
_entry.id   AF-A0A848AS47-F1
#
_cell.length_a   1.000
_cell.length_b   1.000
_cell.length_c   1.000
_cell.angle_alpha   90.00
_cell.angle_beta   90.00
_cell.angle_gamma   90.00
#
_symmetry.space_group_name_H-M   'P 1'
#
loop_
_entity.id
_entity.type
_entity.pdbx_description
1 polymer ?
#
loop_
_entity_poly.entity_id
_entity_poly.type
_entity_poly.pdbx_seq_one_letter_code
_entity_poly.pdbx_strand_id
1 'polypeptide(L)'
;MREVVEKSRRLETFLRRQIIGQETVIGSFSDCIKYGWCQLSTPNRPRGTLFLLGPTGVGKTESVRAAAEFMYGSPDARLLRLDMSEFSRQAGEEALVNLLGTPGGKSPGRLEHFLEENDEGIILYDEIEKAHPQLFTILLQQLDAARITLNNNRTYNLERFFLIATSNIGAHLFQSAKHLSERRLQQSLEMQLKERFSPEFVARFGKFNHEILIFRPLKPEHLRQIACKFYAQLLPVYRGTHRIDIRGFSADLIEETIRSIDNTRNGARELRSSVERTIREFMFELLCSPEKERTGWLDLAPGGSRQLILLPQPNQTKEFHSCY
;
A
#
# COMPACT_ATOMS: atom_id res chain seq x y z
N MET A 1 -8.34 -4.72 -26.32
CA MET A 1 -9.56 -4.80 -25.49
C MET A 1 -9.87 -6.21 -24.97
N ARG A 2 -10.05 -7.24 -25.83
CA ARG A 2 -10.35 -8.63 -25.36
C ARG A 2 -9.33 -9.18 -24.35
N GLU A 3 -8.04 -8.97 -24.60
CA GLU A 3 -6.97 -9.43 -23.68
C GLU A 3 -7.03 -8.73 -22.31
N VAL A 4 -7.30 -7.41 -22.29
CA VAL A 4 -7.44 -6.63 -21.05
C VAL A 4 -8.64 -7.13 -20.23
N VAL A 5 -9.76 -7.42 -20.87
CA VAL A 5 -10.96 -7.97 -20.21
C VAL A 5 -10.67 -9.35 -19.61
N GLU A 6 -9.95 -10.22 -20.32
CA GLU A 6 -9.62 -11.55 -19.80
C GLU A 6 -8.62 -11.48 -18.62
N LYS A 7 -7.62 -10.59 -18.70
CA LYS A 7 -6.70 -10.33 -17.58
C LYS A 7 -7.42 -9.75 -16.38
N SER A 8 -8.29 -8.76 -16.58
CA SER A 8 -8.97 -8.03 -15.49
C SER A 8 -9.85 -8.94 -14.63
N ARG A 9 -10.42 -10.02 -15.20
CA ARG A 9 -11.17 -11.05 -14.44
C ARG A 9 -10.37 -11.70 -13.32
N ARG A 10 -9.04 -11.75 -13.44
CA ARG A 10 -8.16 -12.38 -12.44
C ARG A 10 -7.66 -11.40 -11.38
N LEU A 11 -7.96 -10.10 -11.53
CA LEU A 11 -7.47 -9.05 -10.63
C LEU A 11 -7.91 -9.28 -9.19
N GLU A 12 -9.19 -9.58 -8.94
CA GLU A 12 -9.67 -9.77 -7.58
C GLU A 12 -8.99 -10.95 -6.89
N THR A 13 -8.85 -12.08 -7.59
CA THR A 13 -8.15 -13.26 -7.08
C THR A 13 -6.69 -12.96 -6.79
N PHE A 14 -6.02 -12.20 -7.65
CA PHE A 14 -4.66 -11.74 -7.42
C PHE A 14 -4.58 -10.86 -6.16
N LEU A 15 -5.44 -9.84 -6.06
CA LEU A 15 -5.46 -8.92 -4.92
C LEU A 15 -5.77 -9.63 -3.59
N ARG A 16 -6.70 -10.59 -3.56
CA ARG A 16 -7.00 -11.39 -2.36
C ARG A 16 -5.81 -12.23 -1.88
N ARG A 17 -4.90 -12.62 -2.77
CA ARG A 17 -3.64 -13.30 -2.39
C ARG A 17 -2.60 -12.32 -1.88
N GLN A 18 -2.61 -11.09 -2.40
CA GLN A 18 -1.62 -10.08 -2.03
C GLN A 18 -2.00 -9.33 -0.75
N ILE A 19 -3.27 -9.00 -0.57
CA ILE A 19 -3.77 -8.15 0.51
C ILE A 19 -4.54 -9.00 1.51
N ILE A 20 -4.03 -9.03 2.73
CA ILE A 20 -4.54 -9.89 3.81
C ILE A 20 -5.42 -9.06 4.76
N GLY A 21 -6.61 -9.57 5.08
CA GLY A 21 -7.45 -9.03 6.14
C GLY A 21 -8.32 -7.84 5.75
N GLN A 22 -8.51 -7.62 4.44
CA GLN A 22 -9.28 -6.50 3.88
C GLN A 22 -10.40 -6.98 2.94
N GLU A 23 -10.94 -8.17 3.19
CA GLU A 23 -11.89 -8.86 2.32
C GLU A 23 -13.15 -8.04 2.05
N THR A 24 -13.54 -7.17 2.99
CA THR A 24 -14.72 -6.29 2.89
C THR A 24 -14.57 -5.19 1.83
N VAL A 25 -13.34 -4.83 1.44
CA VAL A 25 -13.09 -3.73 0.49
C VAL A 25 -12.45 -4.19 -0.82
N ILE A 26 -11.83 -5.38 -0.85
CA ILE A 26 -11.12 -5.87 -2.04
C ILE A 26 -12.04 -6.06 -3.24
N GLY A 27 -13.30 -6.45 -3.03
CA GLY A 27 -14.30 -6.55 -4.10
C GLY A 27 -14.54 -5.21 -4.79
N SER A 28 -14.98 -4.21 -4.03
CA SER A 28 -15.24 -2.85 -4.56
C SER A 28 -14.00 -2.18 -5.14
N PHE A 29 -12.84 -2.36 -4.49
CA PHE A 29 -11.56 -1.88 -5.01
C PHE A 29 -11.24 -2.54 -6.37
N SER A 30 -11.37 -3.86 -6.46
CA SER A 30 -11.14 -4.60 -7.70
C SER A 30 -12.11 -4.17 -8.79
N ASP A 31 -13.39 -3.99 -8.49
CA ASP A 31 -14.41 -3.56 -9.43
C ASP A 31 -14.06 -2.19 -10.04
N CYS A 32 -13.72 -1.20 -9.21
CA CYS A 32 -13.30 0.12 -9.69
C CYS A 32 -12.11 0.02 -10.66
N ILE A 33 -11.06 -0.73 -10.28
CA ILE A 33 -9.88 -0.92 -11.14
C ILE A 33 -10.23 -1.68 -12.43
N LYS A 34 -11.02 -2.77 -12.35
CA LYS A 34 -11.43 -3.57 -13.52
C LYS A 34 -12.21 -2.71 -14.52
N TYR A 35 -13.21 -1.96 -14.05
CA TYR A 35 -14.04 -1.14 -14.91
C TYR A 35 -13.25 -0.01 -15.56
N GLY A 36 -12.41 0.68 -14.78
CA GLY A 36 -11.53 1.72 -15.33
C GLY A 36 -10.53 1.18 -16.34
N TRP A 37 -9.93 0.02 -16.08
CA TRP A 37 -8.94 -0.58 -16.98
C TRP A 37 -9.58 -1.07 -18.28
N CYS A 38 -10.82 -1.52 -18.22
CA CYS A 38 -11.63 -1.86 -19.40
C CYS A 38 -12.26 -0.63 -20.08
N GLN A 39 -11.93 0.60 -19.64
CA GLN A 39 -12.44 1.86 -20.19
C GLN A 39 -13.97 1.97 -20.13
N LEU A 40 -14.56 1.46 -19.05
CA LEU A 40 -16.00 1.54 -18.74
C LEU A 40 -16.32 2.75 -17.84
N SER A 41 -15.37 3.67 -17.67
CA SER A 41 -15.54 4.90 -16.91
C SER A 41 -16.42 5.90 -17.66
N THR A 42 -17.04 6.81 -16.92
CA THR A 42 -17.78 7.93 -17.49
C THR A 42 -16.85 8.80 -18.36
N PRO A 43 -17.27 9.24 -19.56
CA PRO A 43 -16.49 10.18 -20.37
C PRO A 43 -16.13 11.46 -19.60
N ASN A 44 -14.96 12.05 -19.86
CA ASN A 44 -14.43 13.22 -19.16
C ASN A 44 -14.19 13.03 -17.65
N ARG A 45 -14.15 11.79 -17.17
CA ARG A 45 -13.77 11.43 -15.80
C ARG A 45 -12.51 10.56 -15.81
N PRO A 46 -11.72 10.55 -14.73
CA PRO A 46 -10.63 9.59 -14.57
C PRO A 46 -11.14 8.15 -14.71
N ARG A 47 -10.26 7.20 -15.05
CA ARG A 47 -10.61 5.78 -15.17
C ARG A 47 -11.29 5.22 -13.93
N GLY A 48 -10.89 5.73 -12.77
CA GLY A 48 -11.52 5.42 -11.51
C GLY A 48 -10.97 6.35 -10.43
N THR A 49 -11.84 6.66 -9.48
CA THR A 49 -11.50 7.45 -8.30
C THR A 49 -11.74 6.59 -7.07
N LEU A 50 -10.78 6.56 -6.15
CA LEU A 50 -10.91 5.80 -4.91
C LEU A 50 -10.42 6.64 -3.73
N PHE A 51 -11.12 6.54 -2.60
CA PHE A 51 -10.68 7.13 -1.34
C PHE A 51 -10.57 6.04 -0.27
N LEU A 52 -9.33 5.66 0.05
CA LEU A 52 -9.02 4.59 0.99
C LEU A 52 -8.83 5.17 2.40
N LEU A 53 -9.72 4.83 3.32
CA LEU A 53 -9.70 5.29 4.71
C LEU A 53 -9.26 4.16 5.63
N GLY A 54 -8.56 4.48 6.71
CA GLY A 54 -8.27 3.52 7.78
C GLY A 54 -6.94 3.78 8.46
N PRO A 55 -6.57 2.99 9.48
CA PRO A 55 -5.31 3.18 10.20
C PRO A 55 -4.05 3.00 9.33
N THR A 56 -2.90 3.45 9.83
CA THR A 56 -1.61 3.21 9.18
C THR A 56 -1.27 1.72 9.14
N GLY A 57 -0.62 1.27 8.05
CA GLY A 57 -0.10 -0.10 7.98
C GLY A 57 -1.13 -1.21 7.75
N VAL A 58 -2.37 -0.87 7.38
CA VAL A 58 -3.44 -1.85 7.09
C VAL A 58 -3.50 -2.33 5.64
N GLY A 59 -2.68 -1.75 4.75
CA GLY A 59 -2.58 -2.19 3.34
C GLY A 59 -3.22 -1.29 2.28
N LYS A 60 -3.56 -0.03 2.61
CA LYS A 60 -4.11 0.96 1.65
C LYS A 60 -3.19 1.15 0.43
N THR A 61 -1.97 1.61 0.67
CA THR A 61 -0.95 1.85 -0.36
C THR A 61 -0.51 0.57 -1.06
N GLU A 62 -0.44 -0.54 -0.30
CA GLU A 62 -0.09 -1.85 -0.86
C GLU A 62 -1.14 -2.36 -1.85
N SER A 63 -2.42 -2.11 -1.61
CA SER A 63 -3.51 -2.48 -2.54
C SER A 63 -3.35 -1.76 -3.88
N VAL A 64 -2.96 -0.48 -3.84
CA VAL A 64 -2.69 0.32 -5.03
C VAL A 64 -1.46 -0.18 -5.78
N ARG A 65 -0.37 -0.45 -5.05
CA ARG A 65 0.86 -1.01 -5.62
C ARG A 65 0.59 -2.35 -6.29
N ALA A 66 -0.13 -3.25 -5.63
CA ALA A 66 -0.50 -4.57 -6.16
C ALA A 66 -1.38 -4.44 -7.41
N ALA A 67 -2.32 -3.50 -7.45
CA ALA A 67 -3.11 -3.24 -8.66
C ALA A 67 -2.24 -2.74 -9.83
N ALA A 68 -1.30 -1.82 -9.57
CA ALA A 68 -0.38 -1.33 -10.59
C ALA A 68 0.53 -2.46 -11.12
N GLU A 69 1.07 -3.29 -10.23
CA GLU A 69 1.88 -4.46 -10.59
C GLU A 69 1.07 -5.44 -11.45
N PHE A 70 -0.19 -5.70 -11.11
CA PHE A 70 -1.05 -6.58 -11.90
C PHE A 70 -1.35 -6.03 -13.30
N MET A 71 -1.64 -4.73 -13.41
CA MET A 71 -2.01 -4.11 -14.68
C MET A 71 -0.82 -3.89 -15.61
N TYR A 72 0.32 -3.49 -15.06
CA TYR A 72 1.46 -2.97 -15.83
C TYR A 72 2.74 -3.81 -15.69
N GLY A 73 2.73 -4.87 -14.88
CA GLY A 73 3.87 -5.74 -14.62
C GLY A 73 4.90 -5.15 -13.64
N SER A 74 5.10 -3.83 -13.65
CA SER A 74 5.88 -3.12 -12.63
C SER A 74 5.13 -1.86 -12.17
N PRO A 75 5.02 -1.62 -10.86
CA PRO A 75 4.38 -0.41 -10.35
C PRO A 75 5.20 0.85 -10.67
N ASP A 76 6.52 0.78 -10.71
CA ASP A 76 7.40 1.96 -10.59
C ASP A 76 7.24 2.97 -11.74
N ALA A 77 6.98 2.49 -12.97
CA ALA A 77 6.80 3.37 -14.13
C ALA A 77 5.40 3.98 -14.23
N ARG A 78 4.37 3.30 -13.72
CA ARG A 78 2.94 3.63 -13.96
C ARG A 78 2.19 4.04 -12.69
N LEU A 79 2.88 4.15 -11.55
CA LEU A 79 2.33 4.60 -10.27
C LEU A 79 3.12 5.81 -9.76
N LEU A 80 2.53 7.00 -9.87
CA LEU A 80 3.04 8.19 -9.18
C LEU A 80 2.50 8.22 -7.75
N ARG A 81 3.35 7.90 -6.78
CA ARG A 81 3.04 8.10 -5.36
C ARG A 81 3.51 9.47 -4.89
N LEU A 82 2.56 10.23 -4.36
CA LEU A 82 2.79 11.56 -3.79
C LEU A 82 2.43 11.50 -2.29
N ASP A 83 3.43 11.59 -1.42
CA ASP A 83 3.22 11.75 0.02
C ASP A 83 2.82 13.20 0.29
N MET A 84 1.57 13.40 0.73
CA MET A 84 1.01 14.74 0.92
C MET A 84 1.61 15.47 2.12
N SER A 85 2.37 14.80 2.98
CA SER A 85 3.16 15.43 4.03
C SER A 85 4.32 16.27 3.46
N GLU A 86 4.90 15.84 2.33
CA GLU A 86 5.93 16.59 1.59
C GLU A 86 5.37 17.90 0.99
N PHE A 87 4.06 17.97 0.80
CA PHE A 87 3.35 19.12 0.22
C PHE A 87 2.40 19.76 1.22
N SER A 88 2.77 19.74 2.50
CA SER A 88 2.01 20.34 3.60
C SER A 88 2.26 21.85 3.70
N ARG A 89 1.47 22.55 4.53
CA ARG A 89 1.71 23.98 4.82
C ARG A 89 3.07 24.24 5.45
N GLN A 90 3.56 23.31 6.26
CA GLN A 90 4.86 23.40 6.90
C GLN A 90 6.02 23.24 5.90
N ALA A 91 5.79 22.58 4.76
CA ALA A 91 6.80 22.40 3.72
C ALA A 91 7.01 23.65 2.86
N GLY A 92 6.16 24.68 3.00
CA GLY A 92 6.29 25.96 2.30
C GLY A 92 5.85 25.93 0.83
N GLU A 93 6.00 27.07 0.15
CA GLU A 93 5.55 27.25 -1.25
C GLU A 93 6.44 26.49 -2.25
N GLU A 94 7.72 26.29 -1.94
CA GLU A 94 8.65 25.54 -2.78
C GLU A 94 8.20 24.09 -2.99
N ALA A 95 7.54 23.48 -2.00
CA ALA A 95 6.97 22.16 -2.15
C ALA A 95 5.92 22.09 -3.27
N LEU A 96 5.07 23.12 -3.39
CA LEU A 96 4.08 23.20 -4.47
C LEU A 96 4.74 23.37 -5.84
N VAL A 97 5.83 24.15 -5.90
CA VAL A 97 6.65 24.29 -7.11
C VAL A 97 7.28 22.95 -7.50
N ASN A 98 7.80 22.19 -6.54
CA ASN A 98 8.36 20.86 -6.81
C ASN A 98 7.30 19.86 -7.32
N LEU A 99 6.04 20.02 -6.93
CA LEU A 99 4.95 19.18 -7.42
C LEU A 99 4.47 19.61 -8.81
N LEU A 100 4.18 20.89 -8.99
CA LEU A 100 3.44 21.45 -10.13
C LEU A 100 4.33 22.07 -11.22
N GLY A 101 5.63 22.21 -10.94
CA GLY A 101 6.60 22.90 -11.79
C GLY A 101 6.77 24.38 -11.42
N THR A 102 7.77 25.01 -11.99
CA THR A 102 7.98 26.47 -11.81
C THR A 102 7.05 27.28 -12.72
N PRO A 103 6.54 28.43 -12.26
CA PRO A 103 5.76 29.33 -13.10
C PRO A 103 6.50 29.68 -14.40
N GLY A 104 5.82 29.49 -15.53
CA GLY A 104 6.40 29.70 -16.86
C GLY A 104 7.25 28.52 -17.37
N GLY A 105 7.24 27.37 -16.68
CA GLY A 105 7.85 26.12 -17.15
C GLY A 105 9.37 26.12 -17.17
N LYS A 106 10.02 26.85 -16.26
CA LYS A 106 11.50 26.91 -16.19
C LYS A 106 12.13 25.58 -15.75
N SER A 107 11.38 24.78 -14.98
CA SER A 107 11.72 23.45 -14.51
C SER A 107 10.44 22.65 -14.26
N PRO A 108 10.39 21.38 -14.68
CA PRO A 108 9.20 20.56 -14.54
C PRO A 108 9.00 20.11 -13.08
N GLY A 109 7.73 20.00 -12.68
CA GLY A 109 7.35 19.40 -11.40
C GLY A 109 7.29 17.88 -11.47
N ARG A 110 7.17 17.21 -10.32
CA ARG A 110 7.00 15.74 -10.25
C ARG A 110 5.76 15.26 -11.02
N LEU A 111 4.66 16.01 -10.92
CA LEU A 111 3.43 15.65 -11.62
C LEU A 111 3.55 15.90 -13.13
N GLU A 112 4.22 16.99 -13.52
CA GLU A 112 4.51 17.30 -14.93
C GLU A 112 5.33 16.18 -15.58
N HIS A 113 6.45 15.82 -14.96
CA HIS A 113 7.35 14.79 -15.47
C HIS A 113 6.62 13.44 -15.66
N PHE A 114 5.86 13.00 -14.67
CA PHE A 114 5.10 11.76 -14.75
C PHE A 114 4.06 11.76 -15.88
N LEU A 115 3.36 12.88 -16.07
CA LEU A 115 2.33 13.03 -17.11
C LEU A 115 2.90 13.21 -18.52
N GLU A 116 4.16 13.63 -18.64
CA GLU A 116 4.87 13.67 -19.92
C GLU A 116 5.42 12.30 -20.31
N GLU A 117 5.81 11.48 -19.34
CA GLU A 117 6.33 10.13 -19.58
C GLU A 117 5.24 9.07 -19.75
N ASN A 118 4.03 9.33 -19.25
CA ASN A 118 2.95 8.32 -19.19
C ASN A 118 1.65 8.86 -19.78
N ASP A 119 1.00 8.03 -20.61
CA ASP A 119 -0.32 8.30 -21.20
C ASP A 119 -1.49 7.66 -20.43
N GLU A 120 -1.16 6.82 -19.44
CA GLU A 120 -2.07 6.15 -18.51
C GLU A 120 -1.29 5.76 -17.24
N GLY A 121 -2.00 5.58 -16.12
CA GLY A 121 -1.35 5.17 -14.88
C GLY A 121 -2.22 5.36 -13.66
N ILE A 122 -1.58 5.38 -12.49
CA ILE A 122 -2.21 5.66 -11.20
C ILE A 122 -1.49 6.84 -10.57
N ILE A 123 -2.25 7.82 -10.11
CA ILE A 123 -1.76 8.89 -9.24
C ILE A 123 -2.31 8.62 -7.85
N LEU A 124 -1.40 8.36 -6.90
CA LEU A 124 -1.72 8.06 -5.51
C LEU A 124 -1.37 9.27 -4.62
N TYR A 125 -2.39 9.90 -4.07
CA TYR A 125 -2.28 10.94 -3.04
C TYR A 125 -2.30 10.28 -1.66
N ASP A 126 -1.12 9.97 -1.14
CA ASP A 126 -0.97 9.29 0.14
C ASP A 126 -1.07 10.30 1.29
N GLU A 127 -1.80 9.94 2.36
CA GLU A 127 -2.04 10.80 3.53
C GLU A 127 -2.62 12.18 3.19
N ILE A 128 -3.65 12.20 2.33
CA ILE A 128 -4.25 13.42 1.75
C ILE A 128 -4.69 14.46 2.78
N GLU A 129 -4.98 14.06 4.03
CA GLU A 129 -5.28 14.99 5.11
C GLU A 129 -4.12 15.92 5.48
N LYS A 130 -2.88 15.61 5.09
CA LYS A 130 -1.68 16.41 5.36
C LYS A 130 -1.40 17.47 4.30
N ALA A 131 -2.07 17.38 3.14
CA ALA A 131 -1.86 18.25 2.01
C ALA A 131 -2.09 19.74 2.32
N HIS A 132 -1.39 20.60 1.60
CA HIS A 132 -1.67 22.03 1.57
C HIS A 132 -3.09 22.29 1.04
N PRO A 133 -3.91 23.15 1.67
CA PRO A 133 -5.29 23.36 1.24
C PRO A 133 -5.47 23.85 -0.20
N GLN A 134 -4.51 24.60 -0.75
CA GLN A 134 -4.54 25.01 -2.17
C GLN A 134 -4.52 23.82 -3.15
N LEU A 135 -3.98 22.67 -2.74
CA LEU A 135 -3.99 21.47 -3.58
C LEU A 135 -5.40 20.91 -3.75
N PHE A 136 -6.33 21.13 -2.81
CA PHE A 136 -7.70 20.61 -2.94
C PHE A 136 -8.43 21.19 -4.14
N THR A 137 -8.25 22.48 -4.45
CA THR A 137 -8.84 23.09 -5.65
C THR A 137 -8.32 22.44 -6.93
N ILE A 138 -7.01 22.15 -6.97
CA ILE A 138 -6.38 21.46 -8.11
C ILE A 138 -6.89 20.02 -8.21
N LEU A 139 -7.02 19.32 -7.08
CA LEU A 139 -7.55 17.95 -7.04
C LEU A 139 -9.02 17.87 -7.45
N LEU A 140 -9.85 18.85 -7.06
CA LEU A 140 -11.25 18.93 -7.51
C LEU A 140 -11.34 18.97 -9.04
N GLN A 141 -10.52 19.78 -9.69
CA GLN A 141 -10.48 19.86 -11.16
C GLN A 141 -10.14 18.50 -11.79
N GLN A 142 -9.21 17.76 -11.19
CA GLN A 142 -8.80 16.44 -11.66
C GLN A 142 -9.92 15.41 -11.52
N LEU A 143 -10.61 15.39 -10.37
CA LEU A 143 -11.73 14.48 -10.12
C LEU A 143 -12.94 14.79 -11.02
N ASP A 144 -13.12 16.07 -11.39
CA ASP A 144 -14.29 16.54 -12.14
C ASP A 144 -14.21 16.48 -13.63
N ALA A 145 -13.10 16.95 -14.18
CA ALA A 145 -12.94 17.13 -15.61
C ALA A 145 -11.77 16.31 -16.17
N ALA A 146 -11.22 15.40 -15.34
CA ALA A 146 -10.09 14.55 -15.70
C ALA A 146 -8.98 15.36 -16.37
N ARG A 147 -8.66 16.53 -15.82
CA ARG A 147 -7.66 17.44 -16.39
C ARG A 147 -6.97 18.21 -15.29
N ILE A 148 -5.74 18.62 -15.58
CA ILE A 148 -4.97 19.50 -14.73
C ILE A 148 -4.21 20.49 -15.56
N THR A 149 -4.23 21.76 -15.15
CA THR A 149 -3.36 22.79 -15.72
C THR A 149 -2.21 23.01 -14.74
N LEU A 150 -0.97 22.85 -15.22
CA LEU A 150 0.25 22.98 -14.41
C LEU A 150 0.88 24.37 -14.57
N ASN A 151 1.93 24.65 -13.80
CA ASN A 151 2.57 25.97 -13.77
C ASN A 151 3.30 26.35 -15.07
N ASN A 152 3.50 25.39 -15.96
CA ASN A 152 3.96 25.58 -17.33
C ASN A 152 2.84 26.06 -18.30
N ASN A 153 1.64 26.34 -17.79
CA ASN A 153 0.42 26.70 -18.55
C ASN A 153 -0.09 25.63 -19.53
N ARG A 154 0.42 24.39 -19.45
CA ARG A 154 -0.09 23.26 -20.21
C ARG A 154 -1.20 22.57 -19.44
N THR A 155 -2.20 22.09 -20.17
CA THR A 155 -3.29 21.28 -19.62
C THR A 155 -3.10 19.83 -20.04
N TYR A 156 -3.08 18.94 -19.07
CA TYR A 156 -2.89 17.50 -19.25
C TYR A 156 -4.23 16.77 -19.08
N ASN A 157 -4.46 15.73 -19.89
CA ASN A 157 -5.64 14.86 -19.81
C ASN A 157 -5.36 13.68 -18.86
N LEU A 158 -6.25 13.48 -17.88
CA LEU A 158 -6.21 12.46 -16.85
C LEU A 158 -7.29 11.38 -17.01
N GLU A 159 -8.06 11.35 -18.11
CA GLU A 159 -9.12 10.36 -18.36
C GLU A 159 -8.60 8.93 -18.36
N ARG A 160 -7.31 8.74 -18.66
CA ARG A 160 -6.64 7.43 -18.67
C ARG A 160 -5.93 7.10 -17.35
N PHE A 161 -6.11 7.92 -16.32
CA PHE A 161 -5.47 7.75 -15.02
C PHE A 161 -6.48 7.35 -13.96
N PHE A 162 -6.03 6.53 -13.00
CA PHE A 162 -6.73 6.33 -11.74
C PHE A 162 -6.26 7.38 -10.74
N LEU A 163 -7.20 8.03 -10.05
CA LEU A 163 -6.90 8.97 -8.97
C LEU A 163 -7.28 8.33 -7.65
N ILE A 164 -6.29 7.96 -6.85
CA ILE A 164 -6.51 7.26 -5.59
C ILE A 164 -5.97 8.13 -4.46
N ALA A 165 -6.76 8.34 -3.42
CA ALA A 165 -6.33 9.01 -2.20
C ALA A 165 -6.33 8.03 -1.03
N THR A 166 -5.39 8.18 -0.11
CA THR A 166 -5.42 7.49 1.19
C THR A 166 -5.55 8.50 2.31
N SER A 167 -6.21 8.11 3.41
CA SER A 167 -6.23 8.91 4.62
C SER A 167 -6.24 8.07 5.88
N ASN A 168 -5.59 8.60 6.93
CA ASN A 168 -5.63 8.03 8.27
C ASN A 168 -6.69 8.70 9.18
N ILE A 169 -7.58 9.53 8.61
CA ILE A 169 -8.70 10.14 9.36
C ILE A 169 -9.55 9.06 10.02
N GLY A 170 -9.93 9.33 11.28
CA GLY A 170 -10.72 8.40 12.08
C GLY A 170 -10.00 7.13 12.50
N ALA A 171 -8.67 7.03 12.33
CA ALA A 171 -7.90 5.88 12.82
C ALA A 171 -8.14 5.61 14.33
N HIS A 172 -8.32 6.66 15.14
CA HIS A 172 -8.63 6.55 16.56
C HIS A 172 -10.01 5.92 16.85
N LEU A 173 -10.97 6.05 15.93
CA LEU A 173 -12.31 5.47 16.08
C LEU A 173 -12.21 3.95 16.18
N PHE A 174 -11.26 3.33 15.46
CA PHE A 174 -11.08 1.88 15.51
C PHE A 174 -10.55 1.37 16.86
N GLN A 175 -9.90 2.21 17.65
CA GLN A 175 -9.42 1.86 18.99
C GLN A 175 -10.56 1.88 20.02
N SER A 176 -11.49 2.84 19.89
CA SER A 176 -12.67 2.97 20.75
C SER A 176 -13.87 2.13 20.29
N ALA A 177 -13.86 1.64 19.03
CA ALA A 177 -14.97 0.97 18.37
C ALA A 177 -15.21 -0.50 18.76
N LYS A 178 -14.67 -1.04 19.86
CA LYS A 178 -14.97 -2.44 20.27
C LYS A 178 -16.48 -2.73 20.39
N HIS A 179 -17.33 -1.70 20.47
CA HIS A 179 -18.79 -1.78 20.55
C HIS A 179 -19.56 -0.92 19.53
N LEU A 180 -18.90 -0.31 18.54
CA LEU A 180 -19.62 0.48 17.53
C LEU A 180 -20.15 -0.43 16.42
N SER A 181 -21.42 -0.26 16.04
CA SER A 181 -21.96 -0.90 14.85
C SER A 181 -21.31 -0.31 13.60
N GLU A 182 -21.25 -1.10 12.51
CA GLU A 182 -20.66 -0.68 11.24
C GLU A 182 -21.22 0.66 10.75
N ARG A 183 -22.54 0.81 10.87
CA ARG A 183 -23.25 2.03 10.49
C ARG A 183 -22.78 3.23 11.29
N ARG A 184 -22.55 3.08 12.60
CA ARG A 184 -22.07 4.19 13.45
C ARG A 184 -20.63 4.54 13.13
N LEU A 185 -19.77 3.55 12.90
CA LEU A 185 -18.38 3.77 12.48
C LEU A 185 -18.34 4.57 11.17
N GLN A 186 -19.11 4.16 10.17
CA GLN A 186 -19.20 4.87 8.89
C GLN A 186 -19.70 6.31 9.08
N GLN A 187 -20.75 6.52 9.90
CA GLN A 187 -21.28 7.86 10.18
C GLN A 187 -20.24 8.76 10.86
N SER A 188 -19.49 8.24 11.83
CA SER A 188 -18.42 8.98 12.51
C SER A 188 -17.27 9.31 11.56
N LEU A 189 -16.88 8.38 10.68
CA LEU A 189 -15.87 8.63 9.65
C LEU A 189 -16.32 9.69 8.65
N GLU A 190 -17.56 9.61 8.20
CA GLU A 190 -18.16 10.58 7.28
C GLU A 190 -18.19 11.99 7.89
N MET A 191 -18.52 12.10 9.18
CA MET A 191 -18.48 13.37 9.91
C MET A 191 -17.06 13.95 9.95
N GLN A 192 -16.07 13.16 10.38
CA GLN A 192 -14.67 13.64 10.44
C GLN A 192 -14.10 13.97 9.06
N LEU A 193 -14.50 13.24 8.02
CA LEU A 193 -14.12 13.58 6.65
C LEU A 193 -14.70 14.92 6.20
N LYS A 194 -15.96 15.20 6.51
CA LYS A 194 -16.62 16.48 6.20
C LYS A 194 -16.10 17.65 7.04
N GLU A 195 -15.55 17.37 8.21
CA GLU A 195 -14.86 18.38 9.03
C GLU A 195 -13.48 18.69 8.47
N ARG A 196 -12.74 17.67 8.02
CA ARG A 196 -11.38 17.84 7.49
C ARG A 196 -11.35 18.33 6.04
N PHE A 197 -12.29 17.86 5.23
CA PHE A 197 -12.45 18.21 3.82
C PHE A 197 -13.84 18.80 3.59
N SER A 198 -14.00 19.65 2.58
CA SER A 198 -15.33 20.13 2.23
C SER A 198 -16.24 18.96 1.80
N PRO A 199 -17.56 19.01 2.08
CA PRO A 199 -18.51 18.02 1.57
C PRO A 199 -18.45 17.85 0.06
N GLU A 200 -18.16 18.94 -0.68
CA GLU A 200 -17.94 18.91 -2.13
C GLU A 200 -16.77 18.00 -2.50
N PHE A 201 -15.62 18.13 -1.84
CA PHE A 201 -14.43 17.33 -2.13
C PHE A 201 -14.69 15.85 -1.89
N VAL A 202 -15.30 15.50 -0.75
CA VAL A 202 -15.64 14.11 -0.43
C VAL A 202 -16.62 13.53 -1.45
N ALA A 203 -17.63 14.31 -1.85
CA ALA A 203 -18.63 13.88 -2.83
C ALA A 203 -18.04 13.59 -4.22
N ARG A 204 -16.90 14.19 -4.59
CA ARG A 204 -16.24 13.92 -5.89
C ARG A 204 -15.58 12.53 -5.95
N PHE A 205 -15.24 11.93 -4.82
CA PHE A 205 -14.74 10.55 -4.81
C PHE A 205 -15.85 9.53 -5.05
N GLY A 206 -17.06 9.78 -4.54
CA GLY A 206 -18.20 8.89 -4.72
C GLY A 206 -18.87 8.52 -3.40
N LYS A 207 -19.31 7.26 -3.29
CA LYS A 207 -20.07 6.74 -2.14
C LYS A 207 -19.23 5.79 -1.29
N PHE A 208 -19.54 5.74 -0.01
CA PHE A 208 -19.03 4.70 0.89
C PHE A 208 -19.40 3.30 0.39
N ASN A 209 -18.47 2.36 0.55
CA ASN A 209 -18.53 0.96 0.11
C ASN A 209 -18.43 0.74 -1.40
N HIS A 210 -18.33 1.79 -2.21
CA HIS A 210 -18.10 1.72 -3.65
C HIS A 210 -16.75 2.35 -3.99
N GLU A 211 -16.63 3.67 -3.85
CA GLU A 211 -15.39 4.41 -4.13
C GLU A 211 -14.66 4.84 -2.85
N ILE A 212 -15.41 5.10 -1.77
CA ILE A 212 -14.85 5.41 -0.45
C ILE A 212 -14.81 4.11 0.37
N LEU A 213 -13.60 3.59 0.59
CA LEU A 213 -13.37 2.25 1.13
C LEU A 213 -12.73 2.32 2.51
N ILE A 214 -13.32 1.60 3.47
CA ILE A 214 -12.86 1.59 4.87
C ILE A 214 -12.03 0.34 5.13
N PHE A 215 -10.71 0.53 5.22
CA PHE A 215 -9.76 -0.49 5.63
C PHE A 215 -9.77 -0.66 7.14
N ARG A 216 -9.75 -1.91 7.58
CA ARG A 216 -9.87 -2.27 8.99
C ARG A 216 -8.50 -2.55 9.62
N PRO A 217 -8.37 -2.35 10.95
CA PRO A 217 -7.21 -2.82 11.68
C PRO A 217 -6.97 -4.31 11.44
N LEU A 218 -5.70 -4.68 11.33
CA LEU A 218 -5.29 -6.06 11.16
C LEU A 218 -5.49 -6.82 12.47
N LYS A 219 -6.09 -8.01 12.38
CA LYS A 219 -6.20 -8.94 13.50
C LYS A 219 -4.90 -9.71 13.69
N PRO A 220 -4.66 -10.33 14.85
CA PRO A 220 -3.48 -11.16 15.08
C PRO A 220 -3.29 -12.26 14.02
N GLU A 221 -4.38 -12.89 13.57
CA GLU A 221 -4.36 -13.87 12.47
C GLU A 221 -3.85 -13.30 11.14
N HIS A 222 -4.23 -12.05 10.82
CA HIS A 222 -3.74 -11.36 9.63
C HIS A 222 -2.25 -11.05 9.75
N LEU A 223 -1.79 -10.62 10.93
CA LEU A 223 -0.38 -10.34 11.17
C LEU A 223 0.50 -11.58 10.99
N ARG A 224 0.05 -12.76 11.44
CA ARG A 224 0.75 -14.05 11.18
C ARG A 224 0.91 -14.34 9.71
N GLN A 225 -0.18 -14.22 8.95
CA GLN A 225 -0.16 -14.46 7.51
C GLN A 225 0.76 -13.46 6.79
N ILE A 226 0.76 -12.19 7.19
CA ILE A 226 1.62 -11.16 6.63
C ILE A 226 3.09 -11.42 6.97
N ALA A 227 3.41 -11.78 8.21
CA ALA A 227 4.76 -12.14 8.63
C ALA A 227 5.28 -13.32 7.81
N CYS A 228 4.48 -14.39 7.73
CA CYS A 228 4.78 -15.56 6.92
C CYS A 228 5.06 -15.17 5.46
N LYS A 229 4.21 -14.32 4.87
CA LYS A 229 4.40 -13.81 3.50
C LYS A 229 5.73 -13.08 3.35
N PHE A 230 6.12 -12.22 4.29
CA PHE A 230 7.40 -11.50 4.22
C PHE A 230 8.61 -12.41 4.32
N TYR A 231 8.61 -13.39 5.23
CA TYR A 231 9.68 -14.38 5.31
C TYR A 231 9.80 -15.19 4.02
N ALA A 232 8.67 -15.72 3.51
CA ALA A 232 8.63 -16.52 2.29
C ALA A 232 9.09 -15.72 1.05
N GLN A 233 8.86 -14.40 1.01
CA GLN A 233 9.32 -13.55 -0.08
C GLN A 233 10.81 -13.15 0.05
N LEU A 234 11.29 -12.89 1.25
CA LEU A 234 12.64 -12.33 1.45
C LEU A 234 13.73 -13.40 1.48
N LEU A 235 13.49 -14.55 2.12
CA LEU A 235 14.50 -15.60 2.30
C LEU A 235 15.06 -16.13 0.96
N PRO A 236 14.24 -16.41 -0.09
CA PRO A 236 14.76 -16.91 -1.36
C PRO A 236 15.71 -15.96 -2.10
N VAL A 237 15.63 -14.64 -1.83
CA VAL A 237 16.50 -13.64 -2.47
C VAL A 237 17.98 -13.92 -2.17
N TYR A 238 18.29 -14.36 -0.95
CA TYR A 238 19.66 -14.65 -0.50
C TYR A 238 20.28 -15.88 -1.16
N ARG A 239 19.45 -16.76 -1.75
CA ARG A 239 19.94 -17.89 -2.55
C ARG A 239 20.66 -17.43 -3.79
N GLY A 240 20.09 -16.46 -4.50
CA GLY A 240 20.66 -15.91 -5.73
C GLY A 240 21.87 -15.00 -5.47
N THR A 241 21.80 -14.17 -4.43
CA THR A 241 22.82 -13.14 -4.16
C THR A 241 24.00 -13.64 -3.33
N HIS A 242 23.77 -14.54 -2.37
CA HIS A 242 24.77 -14.95 -1.38
C HIS A 242 24.99 -16.46 -1.29
N ARG A 243 24.30 -17.26 -2.11
CA ARG A 243 24.33 -18.74 -2.09
C ARG A 243 23.91 -19.31 -0.72
N ILE A 244 22.96 -18.66 -0.06
CA ILE A 244 22.35 -19.13 1.19
C ILE A 244 20.94 -19.64 0.87
N ASP A 245 20.67 -20.93 1.06
CA ASP A 245 19.40 -21.59 0.73
C ASP A 245 18.59 -21.90 2.00
N ILE A 246 17.80 -20.94 2.44
CA ILE A 246 16.83 -21.15 3.53
C ILE A 246 15.53 -21.66 2.92
N ARG A 247 15.22 -22.94 3.19
CA ARG A 247 14.10 -23.68 2.59
C ARG A 247 12.77 -23.42 3.26
N GLY A 248 12.79 -22.98 4.52
CA GLY A 248 11.60 -22.66 5.29
C GLY A 248 11.94 -22.12 6.67
N PHE A 249 10.91 -21.84 7.46
CA PHE A 249 11.01 -21.20 8.76
C PHE A 249 9.91 -21.67 9.71
N SER A 250 10.17 -21.69 11.02
CA SER A 250 9.23 -22.17 12.02
C SER A 250 8.08 -21.18 12.30
N ALA A 251 6.95 -21.71 12.75
CA ALA A 251 5.83 -20.88 13.24
C ALA A 251 6.21 -20.10 14.52
N ASP A 252 7.09 -20.64 15.36
CA ASP A 252 7.59 -19.95 16.55
C ASP A 252 8.30 -18.63 16.21
N LEU A 253 9.06 -18.62 15.11
CA LEU A 253 9.71 -17.40 14.61
C LEU A 253 8.68 -16.31 14.25
N ILE A 254 7.56 -16.70 13.65
CA ILE A 254 6.47 -15.77 13.34
C ILE A 254 5.88 -15.21 14.63
N GLU A 255 5.59 -16.05 15.62
CA GLU A 255 5.03 -15.61 16.90
C GLU A 255 5.99 -14.66 17.63
N GLU A 256 7.29 -14.96 17.68
CA GLU A 256 8.27 -14.07 18.29
C GLU A 256 8.36 -12.73 17.54
N THR A 257 8.32 -12.75 16.20
CA THR A 257 8.30 -11.52 15.40
C THR A 257 7.09 -10.65 15.79
N ILE A 258 5.91 -11.24 15.92
CA ILE A 258 4.67 -10.51 16.29
C ILE A 258 4.72 -10.00 17.74
N ARG A 259 5.33 -10.75 18.65
CA ARG A 259 5.53 -10.32 20.05
C ARG A 259 6.52 -9.16 20.15
N SER A 260 7.47 -9.08 19.21
CA SER A 260 8.53 -8.07 19.23
C SER A 260 8.08 -6.70 18.70
N ILE A 261 6.94 -6.60 18.02
CA ILE A 261 6.42 -5.35 17.45
C ILE A 261 5.38 -4.69 18.36
N ASP A 262 5.30 -3.35 18.30
CA ASP A 262 4.24 -2.61 18.99
C ASP A 262 3.00 -2.59 18.10
N ASN A 263 2.12 -3.56 18.30
CA ASN A 263 0.88 -3.74 17.54
C ASN A 263 -0.08 -2.53 17.61
N THR A 264 0.21 -1.51 18.43
CA THR A 264 -0.71 -0.38 18.64
C THR A 264 -0.64 0.73 17.58
N ARG A 265 0.46 0.85 16.79
CA ARG A 265 0.67 2.06 15.97
C ARG A 265 0.94 1.86 14.48
N ASN A 266 1.70 0.85 14.06
CA ASN A 266 2.24 0.81 12.68
C ASN A 266 1.89 -0.43 11.85
N GLY A 267 1.08 -1.35 12.39
CA GLY A 267 0.51 -2.49 11.65
C GLY A 267 1.55 -3.30 10.87
N ALA A 268 1.27 -3.62 9.61
CA ALA A 268 2.15 -4.42 8.76
C ALA A 268 3.50 -3.75 8.43
N ARG A 269 3.62 -2.43 8.57
CA ARG A 269 4.86 -1.70 8.25
C ARG A 269 5.97 -2.02 9.24
N GLU A 270 5.65 -2.00 10.54
CA GLU A 270 6.60 -2.41 11.58
C GLU A 270 6.98 -3.88 11.45
N LEU A 271 5.99 -4.72 11.15
CA LEU A 271 6.22 -6.14 10.94
C LEU A 271 7.21 -6.41 9.81
N ARG A 272 7.07 -5.71 8.68
CA ARG A 272 8.02 -5.78 7.56
C ARG A 272 9.43 -5.40 8.00
N SER A 273 9.59 -4.25 8.65
CA SER A 273 10.88 -3.79 9.15
C SER A 273 11.52 -4.77 10.14
N SER A 274 10.69 -5.40 10.99
CA SER A 274 11.17 -6.41 11.93
C SER A 274 11.68 -7.65 11.21
N VAL A 275 10.92 -8.20 10.26
CA VAL A 275 11.34 -9.35 9.44
C VAL A 275 12.64 -9.04 8.68
N GLU A 276 12.69 -7.88 8.01
CA GLU A 276 13.87 -7.45 7.23
C GLU A 276 15.11 -7.31 8.12
N ARG A 277 14.96 -6.74 9.32
CA ARG A 277 16.06 -6.62 10.29
C ARG A 277 16.51 -7.98 10.79
N THR A 278 15.59 -8.82 11.24
CA THR A 278 15.86 -10.16 11.76
C THR A 278 16.58 -11.03 10.73
N ILE A 279 16.12 -11.05 9.48
CA ILE A 279 16.78 -11.78 8.40
C ILE A 279 18.17 -11.18 8.13
N ARG A 280 18.31 -9.85 8.07
CA ARG A 280 19.59 -9.20 7.77
C ARG A 280 20.65 -9.51 8.83
N GLU A 281 20.30 -9.41 10.11
CA GLU A 281 21.18 -9.73 11.23
C GLU A 281 21.64 -11.19 11.15
N PHE A 282 20.70 -12.12 10.93
CA PHE A 282 21.03 -13.54 10.80
C PHE A 282 21.91 -13.86 9.59
N MET A 283 21.61 -13.28 8.43
CA MET A 283 22.40 -13.47 7.22
C MET A 283 23.82 -12.93 7.39
N PHE A 284 23.99 -11.80 8.07
CA PHE A 284 25.30 -11.26 8.39
C PHE A 284 26.12 -12.22 9.27
N GLU A 285 25.52 -12.77 10.33
CA GLU A 285 26.18 -13.76 11.19
C GLU A 285 26.60 -15.04 10.44
N LEU A 286 25.76 -15.52 9.52
CA LEU A 286 26.09 -16.64 8.64
C LEU A 286 27.26 -16.33 7.70
N LEU A 287 27.32 -15.12 7.14
CA LEU A 287 28.41 -14.70 6.28
C LEU A 287 29.74 -14.56 7.04
N CYS A 288 29.70 -14.11 8.30
CA CYS A 288 30.87 -14.03 9.17
C CYS A 288 31.36 -15.40 9.67
N SER A 289 30.54 -16.45 9.55
CA SER A 289 30.85 -17.81 10.03
C SER A 289 31.04 -18.77 8.84
N PRO A 290 32.19 -18.77 8.15
CA PRO A 290 32.38 -19.55 6.92
C PRO A 290 32.23 -21.07 7.13
N GLU A 291 32.44 -21.55 8.35
CA GLU A 291 32.28 -22.95 8.74
C GLU A 291 30.80 -23.41 8.80
N LYS A 292 29.84 -22.48 8.90
CA LYS A 292 28.42 -22.82 9.11
C LYS A 292 27.77 -23.28 7.81
N GLU A 293 26.88 -24.26 7.96
CA GLU A 293 26.01 -24.70 6.87
C GLU A 293 25.16 -23.53 6.37
N ARG A 294 25.07 -23.39 5.04
CA ARG A 294 24.34 -22.30 4.37
C ARG A 294 23.01 -22.74 3.78
N THR A 295 22.57 -23.94 4.13
CA THR A 295 21.34 -24.55 3.65
C THR A 295 20.57 -25.12 4.84
N GLY A 296 19.27 -24.85 4.92
CA GLY A 296 18.46 -25.41 6.01
C GLY A 296 17.15 -24.69 6.27
N TRP A 297 16.65 -24.85 7.49
CA TRP A 297 15.38 -24.35 8.00
C TRP A 297 15.63 -23.40 9.16
N LEU A 298 15.05 -22.20 9.10
CA LEU A 298 15.24 -21.16 10.09
C LEU A 298 14.35 -21.40 11.31
N ASP A 299 14.92 -21.40 12.52
CA ASP A 299 14.18 -21.55 13.77
C ASP A 299 14.78 -20.66 14.88
N LEU A 300 14.07 -20.54 16.00
CA LEU A 300 14.56 -19.93 17.22
C LEU A 300 15.39 -20.92 18.03
N ALA A 301 16.47 -20.43 18.63
CA ALA A 301 17.30 -21.22 19.53
C ALA A 301 16.50 -21.72 20.75
N PRO A 302 16.76 -22.96 21.23
CA PRO A 302 16.18 -23.45 22.48
C PRO A 302 16.54 -22.55 23.67
N GLY A 303 15.62 -22.36 24.61
CA GLY A 303 15.87 -21.63 25.86
C GLY A 303 15.46 -20.15 25.86
N GLY A 304 14.74 -19.69 24.84
CA GLY A 304 14.11 -18.36 24.84
C GLY A 304 15.05 -17.19 24.54
N SER A 305 16.28 -17.46 24.06
CA SER A 305 17.08 -16.42 23.43
C SER A 305 16.43 -16.05 22.09
N ARG A 306 16.43 -14.76 21.74
CA ARG A 306 16.03 -14.27 20.39
C ARG A 306 17.03 -14.66 19.29
N GLN A 307 17.88 -15.64 19.56
CA GLN A 307 18.92 -16.06 18.66
C GLN A 307 18.33 -17.00 17.62
N LEU A 308 18.64 -16.76 16.36
CA LEU A 308 18.22 -17.62 15.26
C LEU A 308 19.23 -18.72 15.01
N ILE A 309 18.73 -19.89 14.63
CA ILE A 309 19.52 -21.05 14.27
C ILE A 309 19.09 -21.60 12.91
N LEU A 310 20.02 -22.24 12.21
CA LEU A 310 19.73 -22.98 10.99
C LEU A 310 19.73 -24.48 11.32
N LEU A 311 18.61 -25.14 11.04
CA LEU A 311 18.46 -26.58 11.20
C LEU A 311 18.63 -27.27 9.83
N PRO A 312 19.34 -28.40 9.74
CA PRO A 312 19.46 -29.14 8.47
C PRO A 312 18.12 -29.71 8.00
N GLN A 313 17.22 -30.02 8.94
CA GLN A 313 15.86 -30.53 8.69
C GLN A 313 14.86 -29.86 9.65
N PRO A 314 13.58 -29.73 9.26
CA PRO A 314 12.57 -29.13 10.13
C PRO A 314 12.33 -30.02 11.36
N ASN A 315 12.14 -29.39 12.52
CA ASN A 315 11.83 -30.11 13.74
C ASN A 315 10.41 -30.71 13.66
N GLN A 316 10.30 -32.02 13.83
CA GLN A 316 9.02 -32.74 13.70
C GLN A 316 7.96 -32.35 14.74
N THR A 317 8.37 -31.73 15.86
CA THR A 317 7.43 -31.31 16.92
C THR A 317 6.90 -29.89 16.73
N LYS A 318 7.36 -29.17 15.71
CA LYS A 318 6.97 -27.78 15.44
C LYS A 318 6.37 -27.65 14.04
N GLU A 319 5.52 -26.65 13.87
CA GLU A 319 5.03 -26.25 12.55
C GLU A 319 6.10 -25.43 11.81
N PHE A 320 6.30 -25.74 10.53
CA PHE A 320 7.20 -25.02 9.63
C PHE A 320 6.47 -24.61 8.35
N HIS A 321 6.83 -23.44 7.83
CA HIS A 321 6.38 -22.93 6.55
C HIS A 321 7.49 -23.07 5.51
N SER A 322 7.14 -23.57 4.32
CA SER A 322 8.05 -23.65 3.18
C SER A 322 8.21 -22.29 2.50
N CYS A 323 9.41 -21.99 2.02
CA CYS A 323 9.67 -20.85 1.13
C CYS A 323 9.28 -21.15 -0.33
N TYR A 324 9.12 -22.43 -0.69
CA TYR A 324 8.90 -22.91 -2.06
C TYR A 324 7.63 -23.75 -2.19
#